data_AF-A0A0F2C3U3-F1
#
_entry.id   AF-A0A0F2C3U3-F1
#
_cell.length_a   1.000
_cell.length_b   1.000
_cell.length_c   1.000
_cell.angle_alpha   90.00
_cell.angle_beta   90.00
_cell.angle_gamma   90.00
#
_symmetry.space_group_name_H-M   'P 1'
#
loop_
_entity.id
_entity.type
_entity.pdbx_description
1 polymer ?
#
loop_
_entity_poly.entity_id
_entity_poly.type
_entity_poly.pdbx_seq_one_letter_code
_entity_poly.pdbx_strand_id
1 'polypeptide(L)'
;MENVSSPLVKAIKQTWKAIQRRHSDVPEVVATLASGTSARGMKIGHFAADRWLRGEDAIHELFIGGEGLARGGVGTIGTLLHEAGHAAAAARGIQDTSRQGRYHNKRFKVVAESFGLTLDQVSSIGWSVTTVPDATAALYAAEIRRLDAAITAHRRAETTGSGGRTGNNNGKAAE
;
A
#
# COMPACT_ATOMS: atom_id res chain seq x y z
N MET A 1 13.80 -16.50 20.37
CA MET A 1 13.50 -15.22 19.68
C MET A 1 12.38 -15.51 18.70
N GLU A 2 11.18 -14.99 18.92
CA GLU A 2 10.10 -15.14 17.93
C GLU A 2 10.48 -14.42 16.65
N ASN A 3 10.17 -15.03 15.50
CA ASN A 3 10.41 -14.43 14.19
C ASN A 3 9.56 -13.17 14.04
N VAL A 4 10.20 -12.01 13.79
CA VAL A 4 9.54 -10.70 13.69
C VAL A 4 8.57 -10.61 12.50
N SER A 5 8.90 -11.22 11.36
CA SER A 5 8.14 -11.01 10.11
C SER A 5 6.89 -11.89 9.99
N SER A 6 6.93 -13.11 10.53
CA SER A 6 5.83 -14.08 10.38
C SER A 6 4.51 -13.62 11.02
N PRO A 7 4.48 -13.10 12.27
CA PRO A 7 3.28 -12.56 12.89
C PRO A 7 2.69 -11.37 12.12
N LEU A 8 3.54 -10.48 11.61
CA LEU A 8 3.14 -9.30 10.84
C LEU A 8 2.46 -9.70 9.52
N VAL A 9 3.10 -10.55 8.72
CA VAL A 9 2.52 -11.02 7.46
C VAL A 9 1.21 -11.77 7.71
N LYS A 10 1.14 -12.57 8.79
CA LYS A 10 -0.10 -13.24 9.20
C LYS A 10 -1.20 -12.23 9.54
N ALA A 11 -0.91 -11.18 10.30
CA ALA A 11 -1.87 -10.14 10.67
C ALA A 11 -2.39 -9.37 9.44
N ILE A 12 -1.52 -9.05 8.48
CA ILE A 12 -1.89 -8.42 7.19
C ILE A 12 -2.84 -9.34 6.42
N LYS A 13 -2.50 -10.63 6.24
CA LYS A 13 -3.35 -11.60 5.52
C LYS A 13 -4.70 -11.80 6.19
N GLN A 14 -4.74 -11.85 7.52
CA GLN A 14 -5.99 -11.97 8.28
C GLN A 14 -6.87 -10.73 8.14
N THR A 15 -6.26 -9.54 8.12
CA THR A 15 -6.96 -8.27 7.90
C THR A 15 -7.51 -8.20 6.47
N TRP A 16 -6.72 -8.58 5.47
CA TRP A 16 -7.22 -8.67 4.08
C TRP A 16 -8.42 -9.60 3.98
N LYS A 17 -8.36 -10.80 4.58
CA LYS A 17 -9.51 -11.72 4.63
C LYS A 17 -10.72 -11.12 5.33
N ALA A 18 -10.53 -10.26 6.35
CA ALA A 18 -11.63 -9.56 7.02
C ALA A 18 -12.28 -8.49 6.14
N ILE A 19 -11.50 -7.84 5.27
CA ILE A 19 -12.00 -6.93 4.25
C ILE A 19 -12.80 -7.71 3.20
N GLN A 20 -12.26 -8.82 2.68
CA GLN A 20 -12.95 -9.68 1.70
C GLN A 20 -14.31 -10.20 2.20
N ARG A 21 -14.43 -10.52 3.51
CA ARG A 21 -15.71 -10.95 4.10
C ARG A 21 -16.78 -9.85 4.08
N ARG A 22 -16.38 -8.58 4.08
CA ARG A 22 -17.29 -7.41 4.02
C ARG A 22 -17.51 -6.94 2.58
N HIS A 23 -16.55 -7.21 1.69
CA HIS A 23 -16.51 -6.76 0.30
C HIS A 23 -16.15 -7.95 -0.60
N SER A 24 -17.18 -8.64 -1.12
CA SER A 24 -17.04 -9.90 -1.88
C SER A 24 -16.30 -9.76 -3.20
N ASP A 25 -16.15 -8.53 -3.67
CA ASP A 25 -15.48 -8.13 -4.91
C ASP A 25 -14.00 -7.80 -4.72
N VAL A 26 -13.47 -7.93 -3.50
CA VAL A 26 -12.02 -7.87 -3.24
C VAL A 26 -11.41 -9.25 -3.51
N PRO A 27 -10.56 -9.40 -4.54
CA PRO A 27 -10.04 -10.69 -4.95
C PRO A 27 -8.95 -11.23 -4.01
N GLU A 28 -8.59 -12.50 -4.19
CA GLU A 28 -7.41 -13.10 -3.56
C GLU A 28 -6.13 -12.39 -4.06
N VAL A 29 -5.14 -12.29 -3.17
CA VAL A 29 -3.86 -11.64 -3.47
C VAL A 29 -2.69 -12.43 -2.89
N VAL A 30 -1.53 -12.31 -3.54
CA VAL A 30 -0.23 -12.56 -2.91
C VAL A 30 0.18 -11.30 -2.16
N ALA A 31 0.31 -11.39 -0.83
CA ALA A 31 0.76 -10.28 0.00
C ALA A 31 2.30 -10.25 0.08
N THR A 32 2.90 -9.13 -0.31
CA THR A 32 4.35 -8.89 -0.23
C THR A 32 4.64 -7.72 0.72
N LEU A 33 5.72 -7.85 1.49
CA LEU A 33 6.22 -6.81 2.40
C LEU A 33 7.68 -6.54 2.08
N ALA A 34 8.00 -5.35 1.58
CA ALA A 34 9.38 -4.97 1.26
C ALA A 34 9.61 -3.46 1.35
N SER A 35 10.76 -3.00 0.83
CA SER A 35 11.07 -1.57 0.68
C SER A 35 10.07 -0.86 -0.22
N GLY A 36 9.40 0.17 0.31
CA GLY A 36 8.58 1.09 -0.48
C GLY A 36 9.39 2.23 -1.11
N THR A 37 10.59 2.50 -0.60
CA THR A 37 11.45 3.57 -1.12
C THR A 37 12.01 3.24 -2.51
N SER A 38 11.95 4.23 -3.39
CA SER A 38 12.57 4.23 -4.71
C SER A 38 13.07 5.63 -5.05
N ALA A 39 13.93 5.78 -6.07
CA ALA A 39 14.38 7.10 -6.54
C ALA A 39 13.23 8.06 -6.95
N ARG A 40 12.02 7.54 -7.17
CA ARG A 40 10.82 8.31 -7.56
C ARG A 40 9.91 8.65 -6.38
N GLY A 41 10.32 8.34 -5.15
CA GLY A 41 9.55 8.52 -3.93
C GLY A 41 9.23 7.19 -3.24
N MET A 42 8.35 7.28 -2.25
CA MET A 42 7.98 6.15 -1.39
C MET A 42 6.56 5.67 -1.69
N LYS A 43 6.41 4.36 -1.85
CA LYS A 43 5.14 3.66 -1.98
C LYS A 43 4.86 2.87 -0.71
N ILE A 44 3.79 3.21 0.00
CA ILE A 44 3.42 2.55 1.26
C ILE A 44 2.45 1.37 1.06
N GLY A 45 1.78 1.31 -0.09
CA GLY A 45 0.90 0.24 -0.52
C GLY A 45 0.76 0.25 -2.04
N HIS A 46 0.44 -0.91 -2.62
CA HIS A 46 0.02 -1.00 -4.02
C HIS A 46 -0.69 -2.32 -4.34
N PHE A 47 -1.85 -2.22 -4.97
CA PHE A 47 -2.48 -3.33 -5.68
C PHE A 47 -1.99 -3.41 -7.12
N ALA A 48 -1.64 -4.62 -7.56
CA ALA A 48 -1.29 -4.87 -8.95
C ALA A 48 -1.97 -6.15 -9.47
N ALA A 49 -2.84 -5.99 -10.47
CA ALA A 49 -3.51 -7.12 -11.10
C ALA A 49 -2.52 -8.02 -11.85
N ASP A 50 -2.70 -9.33 -11.66
CA ASP A 50 -2.16 -10.40 -12.51
C ASP A 50 -0.63 -10.41 -12.56
N ARG A 51 0.01 -10.13 -11.41
CA ARG A 51 1.48 -10.07 -11.28
C ARG A 51 2.12 -11.41 -10.98
N TRP A 52 1.39 -12.32 -10.35
CA TRP A 52 1.89 -13.61 -9.92
C TRP A 52 1.27 -14.72 -10.76
N LEU A 53 2.01 -15.81 -10.96
CA LEU A 53 1.52 -17.02 -11.60
C LEU A 53 1.50 -18.17 -10.57
N ARG A 54 0.39 -18.90 -10.50
CA ARG A 54 0.24 -20.14 -9.73
C ARG A 54 -0.26 -21.23 -10.66
N GLY A 55 0.67 -21.97 -11.25
CA GLY A 55 0.34 -22.83 -12.39
C GLY A 55 -0.10 -21.96 -13.57
N GLU A 56 -1.30 -22.22 -14.09
CA GLU A 56 -1.90 -21.45 -15.19
C GLU A 56 -2.70 -20.23 -14.71
N ASP A 57 -2.98 -20.12 -13.40
CA ASP A 57 -3.73 -19.01 -12.83
C ASP A 57 -2.85 -17.77 -12.65
N ALA A 58 -3.35 -16.61 -13.09
CA ALA A 58 -2.81 -15.32 -12.67
C ALA A 58 -3.40 -14.92 -11.31
N ILE A 59 -2.55 -14.43 -10.40
CA ILE A 59 -2.94 -13.92 -9.08
C ILE A 59 -2.48 -12.47 -8.95
N HIS A 60 -3.33 -11.63 -8.36
CA HIS A 60 -2.99 -10.25 -8.10
C HIS A 60 -2.02 -10.10 -6.91
N GLU A 61 -1.30 -8.99 -6.86
CA GLU A 61 -0.39 -8.65 -5.78
C GLU A 61 -0.99 -7.57 -4.88
N LEU A 62 -0.79 -7.74 -3.58
CA LEU A 62 -0.89 -6.68 -2.58
C LEU A 62 0.50 -6.42 -2.02
N PHE A 63 1.10 -5.31 -2.42
CA PHE A 63 2.37 -4.84 -1.89
C PHE A 63 2.15 -3.91 -0.69
N ILE A 64 2.92 -4.11 0.38
CA ILE A 64 3.00 -3.23 1.54
C ILE A 64 4.44 -2.73 1.70
N GLY A 65 4.61 -1.41 1.75
CA GLY A 65 5.89 -0.79 2.06
C GLY A 65 6.15 -0.82 3.57
N GLY A 66 7.26 -1.40 3.99
CA GLY A 66 7.60 -1.56 5.42
C GLY A 66 7.71 -0.25 6.20
N GLU A 67 7.91 0.88 5.52
CA GLU A 67 7.94 2.23 6.10
C GLU A 67 6.57 2.68 6.57
N GLY A 68 5.51 2.25 5.87
CA GLY A 68 4.14 2.65 6.20
C GLY A 68 3.66 2.10 7.55
N LEU A 69 4.29 1.03 8.05
CA LEU A 69 3.99 0.42 9.34
C LEU A 69 4.26 1.35 10.53
N ALA A 70 5.11 2.36 10.36
CA ALA A 70 5.34 3.40 11.37
C ALA A 70 4.06 4.16 11.77
N ARG A 71 3.01 4.09 10.95
CA ARG A 71 1.70 4.69 11.23
C ARG A 71 0.77 3.80 12.08
N GLY A 72 1.26 2.66 12.57
CA GLY A 72 0.51 1.73 13.41
C GLY A 72 -0.66 1.04 12.69
N GLY A 73 -1.52 0.37 13.46
CA GLY A 73 -2.62 -0.44 12.96
C GLY A 73 -3.66 0.37 12.18
N VAL A 74 -4.02 1.57 12.65
CA VAL A 74 -4.94 2.48 11.95
C VAL A 74 -4.36 2.92 10.60
N GLY A 75 -3.09 3.33 10.58
CA GLY A 75 -2.43 3.71 9.34
C GLY A 75 -2.24 2.54 8.37
N THR A 76 -2.03 1.33 8.89
CA THR A 76 -1.86 0.11 8.09
C THR A 76 -3.19 -0.34 7.49
N ILE A 77 -4.29 -0.34 8.27
CA ILE A 77 -5.60 -0.70 7.72
C ILE A 77 -6.11 0.33 6.72
N GLY A 78 -5.79 1.62 6.90
CA GLY A 78 -6.06 2.65 5.89
C GLY A 78 -5.40 2.32 4.56
N THR A 79 -4.14 1.87 4.55
CA THR A 79 -3.48 1.37 3.33
C THR A 79 -4.17 0.14 2.78
N LEU A 80 -4.51 -0.85 3.62
CA LEU A 80 -5.17 -2.07 3.14
C LEU A 80 -6.53 -1.80 2.51
N LEU A 81 -7.35 -0.91 3.08
CA LEU A 81 -8.64 -0.51 2.52
C LEU A 81 -8.47 0.30 1.24
N HIS A 82 -7.44 1.14 1.14
CA HIS A 82 -7.13 1.89 -0.08
C HIS A 82 -6.79 0.93 -1.23
N GLU A 83 -5.90 -0.04 -0.99
CA GLU A 83 -5.54 -1.05 -2.00
C GLU A 83 -6.71 -1.99 -2.31
N ALA A 84 -7.57 -2.29 -1.33
CA ALA A 84 -8.81 -3.04 -1.57
C ALA A 84 -9.78 -2.26 -2.48
N GLY A 85 -9.82 -0.93 -2.38
CA GLY A 85 -10.55 -0.06 -3.30
C GLY A 85 -10.06 -0.20 -4.75
N HIS A 86 -8.73 -0.21 -4.96
CA HIS A 86 -8.14 -0.50 -6.27
C HIS A 86 -8.47 -1.90 -6.77
N ALA A 87 -8.38 -2.89 -5.89
CA ALA A 87 -8.67 -4.28 -6.23
C ALA A 87 -10.14 -4.48 -6.65
N ALA A 88 -11.08 -3.86 -5.92
CA ALA A 88 -12.50 -3.85 -6.27
C ALA A 88 -12.78 -3.08 -7.56
N ALA A 89 -12.11 -1.94 -7.79
CA ALA A 89 -12.23 -1.22 -9.04
C ALA A 89 -11.79 -2.09 -10.24
N ALA A 90 -10.66 -2.80 -10.11
CA ALA A 90 -10.19 -3.74 -11.13
C ALA A 90 -11.21 -4.87 -11.37
N ALA A 91 -11.72 -5.51 -10.32
CA ALA A 91 -12.73 -6.57 -10.41
C ALA A 91 -14.04 -6.11 -11.06
N ARG A 92 -14.41 -4.83 -10.88
CA ARG A 92 -15.60 -4.20 -11.48
C ARG A 92 -15.36 -3.61 -12.88
N GLY A 93 -14.14 -3.70 -13.43
CA GLY A 93 -13.79 -3.07 -14.70
C GLY A 93 -13.80 -1.53 -14.67
N ILE A 94 -13.60 -0.93 -13.49
CA ILE A 94 -13.61 0.53 -13.30
C ILE A 94 -12.18 1.05 -13.46
N GLN A 95 -11.97 1.92 -14.45
CA GLN A 95 -10.74 2.70 -14.55
C GLN A 95 -10.74 3.82 -13.49
N ASP A 96 -10.07 3.56 -12.38
CA ASP A 96 -10.03 4.37 -11.15
C ASP A 96 -8.81 5.30 -11.07
N THR A 97 -7.79 5.04 -11.88
CA THR A 97 -6.61 5.88 -12.01
C THR A 97 -6.39 6.41 -13.43
N SER A 98 -5.57 7.43 -13.54
CA SER A 98 -5.09 8.00 -14.80
C SER A 98 -3.61 8.36 -14.68
N ARG A 99 -3.01 8.91 -15.76
CA ARG A 99 -1.57 9.26 -15.81
C ARG A 99 -0.66 8.07 -15.44
N GLN A 100 -0.93 6.91 -16.05
CA GLN A 100 -0.20 5.66 -15.81
C GLN A 100 -0.26 5.23 -14.33
N GLY A 101 -1.44 5.27 -13.73
CA GLY A 101 -1.66 4.88 -12.33
C GLY A 101 -1.27 5.94 -11.30
N ARG A 102 -0.70 7.08 -11.70
CA ARG A 102 -0.23 8.12 -10.76
C ARG A 102 -1.36 8.95 -10.16
N TYR A 103 -2.46 9.13 -10.89
CA TYR A 103 -3.52 10.07 -10.52
C TYR A 103 -4.82 9.34 -10.19
N HIS A 104 -5.27 9.42 -8.94
CA HIS A 104 -6.50 8.84 -8.46
C HIS A 104 -7.68 9.71 -8.87
N ASN A 105 -8.56 9.19 -9.73
CA ASN A 105 -9.67 9.96 -10.29
C ASN A 105 -10.90 9.92 -9.36
N LYS A 106 -11.98 10.64 -9.72
CA LYS A 106 -13.20 10.69 -8.91
C LYS A 106 -13.89 9.32 -8.74
N ARG A 107 -13.68 8.38 -9.67
CA ARG A 107 -14.21 7.02 -9.55
C ARG A 107 -13.49 6.26 -8.45
N PHE A 108 -12.16 6.42 -8.33
CA PHE A 108 -11.43 5.86 -7.20
C PHE A 108 -11.99 6.36 -5.86
N LYS A 109 -12.23 7.68 -5.73
CA LYS A 109 -12.86 8.27 -4.53
C LYS A 109 -14.15 7.51 -4.17
N VAL A 110 -15.08 7.40 -5.12
CA VAL A 110 -16.37 6.71 -4.90
C VAL A 110 -16.18 5.26 -4.44
N VAL A 111 -15.26 4.52 -5.09
CA VAL A 111 -14.99 3.13 -4.71
C VAL A 111 -14.37 3.09 -3.31
N ALA A 112 -13.30 3.83 -3.05
CA ALA A 112 -12.60 3.81 -1.77
C ALA A 112 -13.49 4.27 -0.59
N GLU A 113 -14.37 5.24 -0.80
CA GLU A 113 -15.35 5.66 0.23
C GLU A 113 -16.40 4.59 0.52
N SER A 114 -16.72 3.71 -0.45
CA SER A 114 -17.58 2.54 -0.19
C SER A 114 -16.93 1.50 0.74
N PHE A 115 -15.62 1.60 0.98
CA PHE A 115 -14.87 0.84 1.99
C PHE A 115 -14.82 1.55 3.35
N GLY A 116 -15.55 2.66 3.51
CA GLY A 116 -15.60 3.44 4.73
C GLY A 116 -14.42 4.41 4.89
N LEU A 117 -13.67 4.70 3.84
CA LEU A 117 -12.62 5.71 3.87
C LEU A 117 -13.17 7.12 3.63
N THR A 118 -12.39 8.15 3.98
CA THR A 118 -12.59 9.52 3.50
C THR A 118 -11.37 9.93 2.69
N LEU A 119 -11.61 10.47 1.49
CA LEU A 119 -10.57 10.78 0.52
C LEU A 119 -10.56 12.27 0.21
N ASP A 120 -9.40 12.89 0.39
CA ASP A 120 -9.14 14.27 -0.03
C ASP A 120 -8.28 14.31 -1.30
N GLN A 121 -8.52 15.34 -2.12
CA GLN A 121 -7.82 15.54 -3.38
C GLN A 121 -6.56 16.37 -3.19
N VAL A 122 -5.49 15.96 -3.84
CA VAL A 122 -4.30 16.78 -4.06
C VAL A 122 -4.04 16.95 -5.55
N SER A 123 -3.49 18.09 -5.94
CA SER A 123 -3.36 18.50 -7.35
C SER A 123 -2.47 17.56 -8.18
N SER A 124 -1.44 16.99 -7.57
CA SER A 124 -0.42 16.17 -8.24
C SER A 124 -0.87 14.73 -8.52
N ILE A 125 -1.55 14.09 -7.55
CA ILE A 125 -1.85 12.65 -7.54
C ILE A 125 -3.34 12.32 -7.32
N GLY A 126 -4.22 13.32 -7.28
CA GLY A 126 -5.67 13.14 -7.22
C GLY A 126 -6.20 12.78 -5.83
N TRP A 127 -7.33 12.06 -5.79
CA TRP A 127 -8.03 11.63 -4.58
C TRP A 127 -7.28 10.52 -3.85
N SER A 128 -6.27 10.88 -3.06
CA SER A 128 -5.27 9.94 -2.55
C SER A 128 -4.98 10.10 -1.06
N VAL A 129 -5.23 11.29 -0.49
CA VAL A 129 -5.10 11.53 0.94
C VAL A 129 -6.20 10.74 1.61
N THR A 130 -5.81 9.70 2.35
CA THR A 130 -6.72 8.70 2.89
C THR A 130 -6.82 8.83 4.40
N THR A 131 -8.03 9.00 4.89
CA THR A 131 -8.36 9.00 6.32
C THR A 131 -9.23 7.79 6.63
N VAL A 132 -8.98 7.15 7.78
CA VAL A 132 -9.86 6.13 8.37
C VAL A 132 -10.74 6.83 9.41
N PRO A 133 -12.03 7.06 9.14
CA PRO A 133 -12.94 7.65 10.12
C PRO A 133 -13.13 6.75 11.34
N ASP A 134 -13.51 7.33 12.47
CA ASP A 134 -13.71 6.61 13.74
C ASP A 134 -14.70 5.44 13.61
N ALA A 135 -15.78 5.61 12.85
CA ALA A 135 -16.75 4.54 12.59
C ALA A 135 -16.09 3.33 11.89
N THR A 136 -15.20 3.59 10.93
CA THR A 136 -14.45 2.55 10.22
C THR A 136 -13.38 1.93 11.12
N ALA A 137 -12.70 2.74 11.94
CA ALA A 137 -11.76 2.24 12.94
C ALA A 137 -12.47 1.33 13.96
N ALA A 138 -13.68 1.69 14.41
CA ALA A 138 -14.50 0.87 15.29
C ALA A 138 -14.92 -0.45 14.61
N LEU A 139 -15.34 -0.40 13.34
CA LEU A 139 -15.73 -1.58 12.56
C LEU A 139 -14.60 -2.61 12.42
N TYR A 140 -13.36 -2.13 12.38
CA TYR A 140 -12.15 -2.95 12.23
C TYR A 140 -11.28 -2.99 13.51
N ALA A 141 -11.85 -2.70 14.68
CA ALA A 141 -11.08 -2.55 15.90
C ALA A 141 -10.28 -3.82 16.28
N ALA A 142 -10.81 -5.00 15.98
CA ALA A 142 -10.13 -6.27 16.21
C ALA A 142 -8.92 -6.47 15.28
N GLU A 143 -9.07 -6.09 14.00
CA GLU A 143 -7.99 -6.11 13.02
C GLU A 143 -6.91 -5.08 13.36
N ILE A 144 -7.30 -3.85 13.73
CA ILE A 144 -6.38 -2.79 14.15
C ILE A 144 -5.54 -3.23 15.35
N ARG A 145 -6.16 -3.73 16.42
CA ARG A 145 -5.43 -4.25 17.60
C ARG A 145 -4.46 -5.36 17.24
N ARG A 146 -4.85 -6.24 16.31
CA ARG A 146 -3.98 -7.32 15.84
C ARG A 146 -2.79 -6.79 15.04
N LEU A 147 -3.00 -5.80 14.19
CA LEU A 147 -1.93 -5.12 13.47
C LEU A 147 -0.98 -4.43 14.44
N ASP A 148 -1.50 -3.66 15.40
CA ASP A 148 -0.68 -2.99 16.42
C ASP A 148 0.18 -3.99 17.20
N ALA A 149 -0.40 -5.10 17.64
CA ALA A 149 0.34 -6.14 18.35
C ALA A 149 1.42 -6.82 17.48
N ALA A 150 1.20 -6.91 16.16
CA ALA A 150 2.12 -7.56 15.24
C ALA A 150 3.19 -6.60 14.68
N ILE A 151 2.95 -5.29 14.68
CA ILE A 151 3.89 -4.26 14.23
C ILE A 151 4.89 -4.00 15.38
N THR A 152 5.92 -4.84 15.45
CA THR A 152 7.02 -4.68 16.42
C THR A 152 8.24 -4.00 15.81
N ALA A 153 8.28 -3.85 14.49
CA ALA A 153 9.30 -3.12 13.75
C ALA A 153 8.71 -2.51 12.47
N HIS A 154 9.32 -1.42 12.00
CA HIS A 154 9.02 -0.81 10.71
C HIS A 154 10.33 -0.45 9.99
N ARG A 155 10.29 -0.38 8.65
CA ARG A 155 11.46 -0.01 7.86
C ARG A 155 11.69 1.50 7.97
N ARG A 156 12.95 1.92 8.07
CA ARG A 156 13.30 3.35 7.96
C ARG A 156 13.18 3.79 6.50
N ALA A 157 12.69 5.01 6.29
CA ALA A 157 12.77 5.64 4.98
C ALA A 157 14.23 5.81 4.57
N GLU A 158 14.59 5.37 3.37
CA GLU A 158 15.91 5.67 2.82
C GLU A 158 15.91 7.08 2.25
N THR A 159 16.94 7.86 2.55
CA THR A 159 17.20 9.12 1.84
C THR A 159 17.61 8.79 0.42
N THR A 160 16.72 9.00 -0.54
CA THR A 160 17.08 8.99 -1.96
C THR A 160 17.84 10.28 -2.23
N GLY A 161 19.17 10.24 -2.08
CA GLY A 161 19.99 11.42 -2.25
C GLY A 161 19.71 12.10 -3.60
N SER A 162 19.24 13.35 -3.55
CA SER A 162 19.65 14.35 -4.54
C SER A 162 21.11 14.69 -4.23
N GLY A 163 21.99 13.71 -4.41
CA GLY A 163 23.42 13.94 -4.47
C GLY A 163 23.68 14.53 -5.84
N GLY A 164 23.83 15.85 -5.92
CA GLY A 164 24.43 16.48 -7.09
C GLY A 164 25.67 15.67 -7.47
N ARG A 165 25.81 15.34 -8.76
CA ARG A 165 27.07 14.84 -9.30
C ARG A 165 28.13 15.90 -9.00
N THR A 166 28.89 15.75 -7.92
CA THR A 166 30.23 16.32 -7.88
C THR A 166 31.00 15.55 -8.93
N GLY A 167 31.17 16.18 -10.09
CA GLY A 167 32.03 15.65 -11.14
C GLY A 167 33.41 15.45 -10.56
N ASN A 168 33.80 14.19 -10.34
CA ASN A 168 35.19 13.87 -10.11
C ASN A 168 35.89 13.98 -11.46
N ASN A 169 36.41 15.18 -11.72
CA ASN A 169 37.27 15.45 -12.85
C ASN A 169 38.68 14.97 -12.52
N ASN A 170 38.90 13.64 -12.50
CA ASN A 170 40.26 13.09 -12.53
C ASN A 170 40.71 12.93 -13.98
N GLY A 171 40.82 14.07 -14.64
CA GLY A 171 41.61 14.27 -15.84
C GLY A 171 42.71 15.27 -15.54
N LYS A 172 43.85 14.79 -15.04
CA LYS A 172 45.15 15.43 -15.25
C LYS A 172 46.19 14.34 -15.53
N ALA A 173 46.65 14.35 -16.77
CA ALA A 173 47.89 13.72 -17.22
C ALA A 173 49.02 14.77 -17.20
N ALA A 174 50.26 14.26 -17.16
CA ALA A 174 51.56 14.93 -17.20
C ALA A 174 51.93 15.68 -15.89
N GLU A 175 53.09 15.44 -15.28
CA GLU A 175 54.44 15.18 -15.83
C GLU A 175 55.16 14.02 -15.11
#